data_AF-C1DKV4-F1
#
_entry.id   AF-C1DKV4-F1
#
_cell.length_a   1.000
_cell.length_b   1.000
_cell.length_c   1.000
_cell.angle_alpha   90.00
_cell.angle_beta   90.00
_cell.angle_gamma   90.00
#
_symmetry.space_group_name_H-M   'P 1'
#
loop_
_entity.id
_entity.type
_entity.pdbx_description
1 polymer ?
#
loop_
_entity_poly.entity_id
_entity_poly.type
_entity_poly.pdbx_seq_one_letter_code
_entity_poly.pdbx_strand_id
1 'polypeptide(L)'
;MSNLLNHRGYYGSVEVSPADNCLFGKLLFIRALVSYEGETVAELTAAFRAAVDGYLADCEALGRTPEIPCKGSFNVRVGHELHMAASLAASRQNITLNDLTRRALSEYIAHHT
;
A
#
# COMPACT_ATOMS: atom_id res chain seq x y z
N MET A 1 -5.24 -4.32 14.05
CA MET A 1 -4.13 -3.68 13.30
C MET A 1 -3.41 -4.78 12.54
N SER A 2 -3.35 -4.68 11.22
CA SER A 2 -2.72 -5.69 10.37
C SER A 2 -1.22 -5.63 10.55
N ASN A 3 -0.59 -6.73 10.97
CA ASN A 3 0.87 -6.85 11.06
C ASN A 3 1.44 -6.96 9.64
N LEU A 4 1.64 -5.83 8.98
CA LEU A 4 2.25 -5.77 7.65
C LEU A 4 3.76 -5.79 7.77
N LEU A 5 4.42 -6.55 6.90
CA LEU A 5 5.86 -6.46 6.71
C LEU A 5 6.18 -5.23 5.84
N ASN A 6 7.32 -4.59 6.08
CA ASN A 6 7.81 -3.48 5.26
C ASN A 6 9.29 -3.68 4.90
N HIS A 7 9.62 -3.50 3.63
CA HIS A 7 11.00 -3.50 3.12
C HIS A 7 11.08 -2.67 1.83
N ARG A 8 12.04 -1.75 1.74
CA ARG A 8 12.26 -0.88 0.57
C ARG A 8 11.00 -0.15 0.06
N GLY A 9 10.08 0.21 0.97
CA GLY A 9 8.82 0.89 0.63
C GLY A 9 7.71 -0.04 0.11
N TYR A 10 7.96 -1.35 0.03
CA TYR A 10 6.95 -2.36 -0.24
C TYR A 10 6.35 -2.88 1.05
N TYR A 11 5.07 -3.28 0.97
CA TYR A 11 4.32 -3.83 2.09
C TYR A 11 3.93 -5.27 1.79
N GLY A 12 3.95 -6.13 2.80
CA GLY A 12 3.61 -7.54 2.66
C GLY A 12 2.54 -7.97 3.67
N SER A 13 1.61 -8.83 3.26
CA SER A 13 0.66 -9.48 4.18
C SER A 13 1.33 -10.57 5.02
N VAL A 14 0.73 -10.90 6.16
CA VAL A 14 1.10 -12.05 6.98
C VAL A 14 -0.18 -12.81 7.27
N GLU A 15 -0.26 -14.02 6.72
CA GLU A 15 -1.40 -14.91 6.80
C GLU A 15 -0.91 -16.30 7.25
N VAL A 16 -1.81 -17.07 7.85
CA VAL A 16 -1.52 -18.42 8.36
C VAL A 16 -2.28 -19.42 7.49
N SER A 17 -1.59 -20.47 7.02
CA SER A 17 -2.23 -21.65 6.40
C SER A 17 -2.21 -22.81 7.39
N PRO A 18 -3.33 -23.12 8.07
CA PRO A 18 -3.41 -24.29 8.93
C PRO A 18 -3.35 -25.61 8.13
N ALA A 19 -3.72 -25.59 6.86
CA ALA A 19 -3.72 -26.78 6.00
C ALA A 19 -2.29 -27.21 5.65
N ASP A 20 -1.42 -26.23 5.36
CA ASP A 20 -0.03 -26.45 4.95
C ASP A 20 0.95 -26.29 6.13
N ASN A 21 0.43 -25.97 7.32
CA ASN A 21 1.20 -25.71 8.54
C ASN A 21 2.31 -24.67 8.35
N CYS A 22 2.03 -23.59 7.61
CA CYS A 22 2.99 -22.54 7.31
C CYS A 22 2.38 -21.13 7.43
N LEU A 23 3.25 -20.13 7.43
CA LEU A 23 2.89 -18.74 7.21
C LEU A 23 3.09 -18.40 5.73
N PHE A 24 2.22 -17.56 5.18
CA PHE A 24 2.36 -17.07 3.83
C PHE A 24 1.99 -15.59 3.75
N GLY A 25 2.40 -14.96 2.66
CA GLY A 25 2.09 -13.57 2.40
C GLY A 25 2.30 -13.21 0.95
N LYS A 26 1.87 -12.00 0.61
CA LYS A 26 2.10 -11.41 -0.70
C LYS A 26 2.38 -9.92 -0.59
N LEU A 27 3.10 -9.39 -1.57
CA LEU A 27 3.25 -7.95 -1.71
C LEU A 27 1.88 -7.31 -1.92
N LEU A 28 1.64 -6.22 -1.20
CA LEU A 28 0.42 -5.43 -1.23
C LEU A 28 0.64 -4.13 -2.00
N PHE A 29 -0.47 -3.57 -2.48
CA PHE A 29 -0.53 -2.27 -3.17
C PHE A 29 0.25 -2.19 -4.50
N ILE A 30 0.59 -3.34 -5.09
CA ILE A 30 1.09 -3.49 -6.46
C ILE A 30 0.23 -4.50 -7.21
N ARG A 31 0.27 -4.50 -8.55
CA ARG A 31 -0.48 -5.47 -9.37
C ARG A 31 0.27 -6.78 -9.56
N ALA A 32 1.61 -6.72 -9.61
CA ALA A 32 2.43 -7.92 -9.68
C ALA A 32 2.13 -8.86 -8.51
N LEU A 33 1.85 -10.14 -8.83
CA LEU A 33 1.67 -11.17 -7.83
C LEU A 33 3.05 -11.66 -7.38
N VAL A 34 3.48 -11.22 -6.21
CA VAL A 34 4.71 -11.66 -5.58
C VAL A 34 4.35 -12.25 -4.21
N SER A 35 4.46 -13.56 -4.07
CA SER A 35 4.14 -14.32 -2.87
C SER A 35 5.41 -14.86 -2.21
N TYR A 36 5.33 -15.13 -0.91
CA TYR A 36 6.40 -15.70 -0.11
C TYR A 36 5.79 -16.51 1.05
N GLU A 37 6.55 -17.44 1.59
CA GLU A 37 6.12 -18.32 2.66
C GLU A 37 7.29 -18.62 3.61
N GLY A 38 6.96 -19.13 4.80
CA GLY A 38 7.92 -19.57 5.80
C GLY A 38 7.21 -20.28 6.95
N GLU A 39 7.90 -21.19 7.64
CA GLU A 39 7.30 -21.93 8.77
C GLU A 39 7.33 -21.08 10.05
N THR A 40 8.27 -20.15 10.13
CA THR A 40 8.40 -19.21 11.25
C THR A 40 8.25 -17.76 10.79
N VAL A 41 7.95 -16.86 11.73
CA VAL A 41 7.90 -15.41 11.46
C VAL A 41 9.24 -14.89 10.93
N ALA A 42 10.36 -15.44 11.43
CA ALA A 42 11.70 -15.08 10.99
C ALA A 42 11.95 -15.48 9.53
N GLU A 43 11.57 -16.71 9.17
CA GLU A 43 11.66 -17.21 7.80
C GLU A 43 10.76 -16.43 6.86
N LEU A 44 9.50 -16.19 7.24
CA LEU A 44 8.57 -15.39 6.44
C LEU A 44 9.12 -13.98 6.19
N THR A 45 9.72 -13.36 7.21
CA THR A 45 10.32 -12.02 7.07
C THR A 45 11.53 -12.04 6.13
N ALA A 46 12.37 -13.07 6.20
CA ALA A 46 13.50 -13.24 5.31
C ALA A 46 13.03 -13.50 3.86
N ALA A 47 12.05 -14.39 3.69
CA ALA A 47 11.44 -14.71 2.40
C ALA A 47 10.77 -13.47 1.78
N PHE A 48 10.09 -12.64 2.57
CA PHE A 48 9.54 -11.37 2.12
C PHE A 48 10.61 -10.42 1.59
N ARG A 49 11.71 -10.22 2.33
CA ARG A 49 12.81 -9.34 1.89
C ARG A 49 13.43 -9.85 0.59
N ALA A 50 13.68 -11.17 0.51
CA ALA A 50 14.19 -11.81 -0.69
C ALA A 50 13.23 -11.68 -1.88
N ALA A 51 11.91 -11.81 -1.66
CA ALA A 51 10.90 -11.64 -2.69
C ALA A 51 10.83 -10.21 -3.21
N VAL A 52 10.95 -9.19 -2.34
CA VAL A 52 11.02 -7.78 -2.74
C VAL A 52 12.31 -7.51 -3.54
N ASP A 53 13.45 -7.99 -3.06
CA ASP A 53 14.73 -7.77 -3.74
C ASP A 53 14.79 -8.50 -5.08
N GLY A 54 14.23 -9.72 -5.15
CA GLY A 54 14.05 -10.48 -6.39
C GLY A 54 13.14 -9.77 -7.38
N TYR A 55 11.98 -9.27 -6.93
CA TYR A 55 11.07 -8.49 -7.78
C TYR A 55 11.75 -7.26 -8.40
N LEU A 56 12.55 -6.54 -7.62
CA LEU A 56 13.29 -5.37 -8.11
C LEU A 56 14.35 -5.77 -9.13
N ALA A 57 15.10 -6.84 -8.86
CA ALA A 57 16.12 -7.37 -9.76
C ALA A 57 15.51 -7.86 -11.09
N ASP A 58 14.38 -8.56 -11.03
CA ASP A 58 13.64 -9.03 -12.22
C ASP A 58 13.14 -7.86 -13.06
N CYS A 59 12.64 -6.80 -12.41
CA CYS A 59 12.24 -5.57 -13.10
C CYS A 59 13.44 -4.94 -13.83
N GLU A 60 14.60 -4.84 -13.17
CA GLU A 60 15.82 -4.30 -13.77
C GLU A 60 16.31 -5.16 -14.95
N ALA A 61 16.37 -6.48 -14.79
CA ALA A 61 16.81 -7.41 -15.83
C ALA A 61 15.90 -7.38 -17.07
N LEU A 62 14.60 -7.15 -16.88
CA LEU A 62 13.62 -7.04 -17.95
C LEU A 62 13.48 -5.61 -18.51
N GLY A 63 14.24 -4.64 -17.99
CA GLY A 63 14.13 -3.22 -18.38
C GLY A 63 12.77 -2.61 -18.05
N ARG A 64 12.05 -3.15 -17.05
CA ARG A 64 10.74 -2.69 -16.61
C ARG A 64 10.88 -1.79 -15.39
N THR A 65 10.11 -0.71 -15.35
CA THR A 65 10.00 0.11 -14.15
C THR A 65 9.21 -0.67 -13.08
N PRO A 66 9.78 -0.90 -11.88
CA PRO A 66 9.06 -1.57 -10.81
C PRO A 66 7.82 -0.75 -10.38
N GLU A 67 6.75 -1.44 -10.01
CA GLU A 67 5.54 -0.81 -9.51
C GLU A 67 5.80 -0.22 -8.13
N ILE A 68 5.57 1.08 -7.98
CA ILE A 68 5.69 1.73 -6.69
C ILE A 68 4.31 1.69 -6.01
N PRO A 69 4.20 1.12 -4.80
CA PRO A 69 2.95 1.12 -4.04
C PRO A 69 2.26 2.48 -4.03
N CYS A 70 0.98 2.49 -4.37
CA CYS A 70 0.13 3.70 -4.37
C CYS A 70 0.65 4.87 -5.24
N LYS A 71 1.51 4.62 -6.25
CA LYS A 71 1.93 5.67 -7.19
C LYS A 71 0.83 5.95 -8.22
N GLY A 72 0.36 7.19 -8.27
CA GLY A 72 -0.54 7.67 -9.33
C GLY A 72 -1.71 8.48 -8.79
N SER A 73 -2.84 8.40 -9.49
CA SER A 73 -4.08 9.09 -9.11
C SER A 73 -4.89 8.26 -8.13
N PHE A 74 -5.37 8.90 -7.07
CA PHE A 74 -6.35 8.35 -6.14
C PHE A 74 -7.75 8.87 -6.52
N ASN A 75 -8.44 8.15 -7.41
CA ASN A 75 -9.76 8.55 -7.90
C ASN A 75 -10.86 7.99 -6.99
N VAL A 76 -11.61 8.87 -6.33
CA VAL A 76 -12.69 8.48 -5.41
C VAL A 76 -14.02 9.12 -5.84
N ARG A 77 -15.11 8.35 -5.72
CA ARG A 77 -16.48 8.87 -5.86
C ARG A 77 -17.02 9.22 -4.47
N VAL A 78 -17.04 10.51 -4.15
CA VAL A 78 -17.45 11.00 -2.81
C VAL A 78 -18.92 11.44 -2.74
N GLY A 79 -19.65 11.39 -3.85
CA GLY A 79 -21.04 11.87 -3.94
C GLY A 79 -21.15 13.38 -4.20
N HIS A 80 -22.28 13.80 -4.76
CA HIS A 80 -22.49 15.17 -5.23
C HIS A 80 -22.41 16.21 -4.10
N GLU A 81 -23.14 15.98 -3.01
CA GLU A 81 -23.24 16.94 -1.90
C GLU A 81 -21.89 17.17 -1.23
N LEU A 82 -21.16 16.09 -0.91
CA LEU A 82 -19.84 16.17 -0.29
C LEU A 82 -18.82 16.80 -1.23
N HIS A 83 -18.86 16.48 -2.53
CA HIS A 83 -18.00 17.12 -3.52
C HIS A 83 -18.24 18.64 -3.57
N MET A 84 -19.50 19.07 -3.58
CA MET A 84 -19.88 20.49 -3.60
C MET A 84 -19.42 21.20 -2.31
N ALA A 85 -19.70 20.62 -1.14
CA ALA A 85 -19.29 21.18 0.14
C ALA A 85 -17.76 21.30 0.25
N ALA A 86 -17.02 20.26 -0.15
CA ALA A 86 -15.56 20.26 -0.14
C ALA A 86 -14.97 21.28 -1.12
N SER A 87 -15.55 21.42 -2.32
CA SER A 87 -15.10 22.40 -3.32
C SER A 87 -15.31 23.84 -2.85
N LEU A 88 -16.46 24.14 -2.22
CA LEU A 88 -16.72 25.45 -1.62
C LEU A 88 -15.76 25.75 -0.47
N ALA A 89 -15.51 24.76 0.40
CA ALA A 89 -14.60 24.92 1.53
C ALA A 89 -13.15 25.16 1.07
N ALA A 90 -12.68 24.44 0.05
CA ALA A 90 -11.36 24.63 -0.54
C ALA A 90 -11.21 26.03 -1.18
N SER A 91 -12.23 26.46 -1.94
CA SER A 91 -12.26 27.79 -2.55
C SER A 91 -12.20 28.92 -1.52
N ARG A 92 -12.96 28.83 -0.42
CA ARG A 92 -12.93 29.82 0.68
C ARG A 92 -11.56 29.92 1.37
N GLN A 93 -10.76 28.87 1.30
CA GLN A 93 -9.41 28.80 1.88
C GLN A 93 -8.31 29.13 0.87
N ASN A 94 -8.65 29.44 -0.39
CA ASN A 94 -7.70 29.61 -1.50
C ASN A 94 -6.79 28.39 -1.71
N ILE A 95 -7.32 27.19 -1.52
CA ILE A 95 -6.62 25.93 -1.77
C ILE A 95 -7.34 25.08 -2.82
N THR A 96 -6.63 24.11 -3.39
CA THR A 96 -7.24 23.15 -4.31
C THR A 96 -8.06 22.10 -3.56
N LEU A 97 -9.04 21.48 -4.24
CA LEU A 97 -9.77 20.36 -3.67
C LEU A 97 -8.82 19.22 -3.26
N ASN A 98 -7.79 18.94 -4.06
CA ASN A 98 -6.76 17.95 -3.74
C ASN A 98 -6.00 18.29 -2.45
N ASP A 99 -5.69 19.58 -2.21
CA ASP A 99 -5.04 20.02 -0.96
C ASP A 99 -5.95 19.79 0.25
N LEU A 100 -7.24 20.14 0.13
CA LEU A 100 -8.22 19.86 1.18
C LEU A 100 -8.36 18.35 1.44
N THR A 101 -8.49 17.54 0.40
CA THR A 101 -8.57 16.08 0.52
C THR A 101 -7.33 15.51 1.21
N ARG A 102 -6.13 15.98 0.83
CA ARG A 102 -4.89 15.55 1.50
C ARG A 102 -4.89 15.91 2.98
N ARG A 103 -5.30 17.12 3.36
CA ARG A 103 -5.39 17.54 4.77
C ARG A 103 -6.37 16.66 5.55
N ALA A 104 -7.56 16.43 5.01
CA ALA A 104 -8.57 15.60 5.64
C ALA A 104 -8.08 14.16 5.85
N LEU A 105 -7.38 13.59 4.87
CA LEU A 105 -6.76 12.26 5.00
C LEU A 105 -5.64 12.24 6.05
N SER A 106 -4.77 13.25 6.07
CA SER A 106 -3.71 13.37 7.08
C SER A 106 -4.28 13.47 8.50
N GLU A 107 -5.31 14.28 8.69
CA GLU A 107 -6.01 14.44 9.97
C GLU A 107 -6.68 13.13 10.40
N TYR A 108 -7.41 12.47 9.50
CA TYR A 108 -8.05 11.20 9.80
C TYR A 108 -7.05 10.15 10.28
N ILE A 109 -5.91 10.00 9.56
CA ILE A 109 -4.85 9.07 9.94
C ILE A 109 -4.30 9.42 11.31
N ALA A 110 -3.94 10.69 11.56
CA ALA A 110 -3.38 11.13 12.84
C ALA A 110 -4.30 10.86 14.06
N HIS A 111 -5.61 10.74 13.85
CA HIS A 111 -6.57 10.45 14.92
C HIS A 111 -6.97 8.97 15.06
N HIS A 112 -6.62 8.10 14.09
CA HIS A 112 -7.13 6.72 14.04
C HIS A 112 -6.04 5.64 13.89
N THR A 113 -4.77 6.03 13.83
CA THR A 113 -3.61 5.11 13.91
C THR A 113 -2.87 5.29 15.22
#